data_AF-X0Z6W8-F1
#
_entry.id   AF-X0Z6W8-F1
#
_cell.length_a   1.000
_cell.length_b   1.000
_cell.length_c   1.000
_cell.angle_alpha   90.00
_cell.angle_beta   90.00
_cell.angle_gamma   90.00
#
_symmetry.space_group_name_H-M   'P 1'
#
loop_
_entity.id
_entity.type
_entity.pdbx_description
1 polymer ?
#
loop_
_entity_poly.entity_id
_entity_poly.type
_entity_poly.pdbx_seq_one_letter_code
_entity_poly.pdbx_strand_id
1 'polypeptide(L)'
;GQNIDFVYGVEAIRQHIRQRLSVFRGEYSYDLTYGIPYHDEFFKKNFNPVIIDTILKSTIIDTPGVIELVEFNLDFSDTLRELSLTFKAMCNDGVIDYSDIISL
;
A
#
# COMPACT_ATOMS: atom_id res chain seq x y z
N GLY A 1 25.20 16.97 15.24
CA GLY A 1 23.88 17.56 14.91
C GLY A 1 23.58 17.28 13.46
N GLN A 2 22.30 17.15 13.11
CA GLN A 2 21.73 16.76 11.80
C GLN A 2 21.54 15.26 11.58
N ASN A 3 20.37 14.76 12.02
CA ASN A 3 19.62 13.68 11.38
C ASN A 3 18.20 13.64 11.98
N ILE A 4 17.45 14.73 11.86
CA ILE A 4 16.08 14.77 12.38
C ILE A 4 15.11 15.19 11.27
N ASP A 5 15.48 16.17 10.44
CA ASP A 5 14.61 16.66 9.36
C ASP A 5 14.31 15.62 8.26
N PHE A 6 15.30 14.82 7.84
CA PHE A 6 15.10 13.77 6.82
C PHE A 6 14.14 12.66 7.31
N VAL A 7 14.25 12.29 8.59
CA VAL A 7 13.40 11.26 9.20
C VAL A 7 11.95 11.76 9.31
N TYR A 8 11.73 13.02 9.66
CA TYR A 8 10.36 13.57 9.69
C TYR A 8 9.73 13.67 8.30
N GLY A 9 10.51 14.02 7.27
CA GLY A 9 10.04 14.09 5.88
C GLY A 9 9.58 12.73 5.35
N VAL A 10 10.41 11.70 5.48
CA VAL A 10 10.07 10.35 5.01
C VAL A 10 8.88 9.75 5.77
N GLU A 11 8.74 10.03 7.06
CA GLU A 11 7.60 9.56 7.86
C GLU A 11 6.30 10.28 7.48
N ALA A 12 6.34 11.56 7.11
CA ALA A 12 5.18 12.27 6.59
C ALA A 12 4.72 11.68 5.24
N ILE A 13 5.66 11.35 4.35
CA ILE A 13 5.37 10.67 3.08
C ILE A 13 4.78 9.28 3.35
N ARG A 14 5.34 8.52 4.30
CA ARG A 14 4.80 7.23 4.74
C ARG A 14 3.35 7.35 5.20
N GLN A 15 3.04 8.32 6.05
CA GLN A 15 1.66 8.54 6.50
C GLN A 15 0.73 8.94 5.34
N HIS A 16 1.21 9.75 4.40
CA HIS A 16 0.40 10.17 3.25
C HIS A 16 0.07 8.97 2.34
N ILE A 17 1.04 8.10 2.06
CA ILE A 17 0.80 6.84 1.33
C ILE A 17 -0.27 6.02 2.05
N ARG A 18 -0.13 5.81 3.38
CA ARG A 18 -1.12 5.06 4.18
C ARG A 18 -2.52 5.64 4.09
N GLN A 19 -2.65 6.97 4.17
CA GLN A 19 -3.95 7.64 4.10
C GLN A 19 -4.61 7.45 2.73
N ARG A 20 -3.85 7.64 1.64
CA ARG A 20 -4.34 7.45 0.26
C ARG A 20 -4.76 6.00 0.00
N LEU A 21 -3.98 5.04 0.49
CA LEU A 21 -4.33 3.62 0.43
C LEU A 21 -5.55 3.28 1.32
N SER A 22 -5.77 4.04 2.40
CA SER A 22 -6.93 3.83 3.28
C SER A 22 -8.24 4.36 2.71
N VAL A 23 -8.21 5.26 1.73
CA VAL A 23 -9.42 5.66 0.98
C VAL A 23 -9.97 4.47 0.18
N PHE A 24 -9.10 3.62 -0.36
CA PHE A 24 -9.53 2.36 -0.99
C PHE A 24 -10.19 1.39 0.00
N ARG A 25 -9.80 1.43 1.29
CA ARG A 25 -10.42 0.65 2.37
C ARG A 25 -11.88 1.04 2.63
N GLY A 26 -12.30 2.26 2.25
CA GLY A 26 -13.65 2.79 2.49
C GLY A 26 -14.62 2.65 1.31
N GLU A 27 -14.13 2.69 0.06
CA GLU A 27 -14.95 2.47 -1.15
C GLU A 27 -15.08 0.98 -1.52
N TYR A 28 -14.09 0.19 -1.14
CA TYR A 28 -14.06 -1.27 -1.21
C TYR A 28 -13.91 -1.74 0.23
N SER A 29 -15.04 -1.93 0.93
CA SER A 29 -15.11 -2.13 2.39
C SER A 29 -14.35 -3.36 2.92
N TYR A 30 -13.02 -3.43 2.90
CA TYR A 30 -12.22 -4.24 3.81
C TYR A 30 -10.85 -3.60 4.01
N ASP A 31 -10.48 -3.53 5.29
CA ASP A 31 -9.31 -2.88 5.82
C ASP A 31 -8.02 -3.61 5.38
N LEU A 32 -7.37 -3.11 4.34
CA LEU A 32 -6.10 -3.64 3.77
C LEU A 32 -4.89 -3.54 4.73
N THR A 33 -5.08 -3.17 6.00
CA THR A 33 -3.97 -3.09 6.97
C THR A 33 -3.86 -4.30 7.88
N TYR A 34 -4.74 -5.30 7.76
CA TYR A 34 -4.67 -6.62 8.38
C TYR A 34 -5.18 -7.65 7.34
N GLY A 35 -4.61 -8.85 7.27
CA GLY A 35 -5.13 -9.92 6.40
C GLY A 35 -6.58 -10.22 6.79
N ILE A 36 -7.55 -9.74 6.00
CA ILE A 36 -8.98 -9.90 6.28
C ILE A 36 -9.60 -10.82 5.23
N PRO A 37 -10.35 -11.85 5.64
CA PRO A 37 -11.08 -12.74 4.74
C PRO A 37 -12.09 -11.96 3.89
N TYR A 38 -11.90 -11.95 2.57
CA TYR A 38 -12.89 -11.44 1.62
C TYR A 38 -14.22 -12.17 1.78
N HIS A 39 -15.22 -11.49 2.32
CA HIS A 39 -16.60 -11.95 2.21
C HIS A 39 -17.03 -11.90 0.74
N ASP A 40 -17.77 -12.92 0.30
CA ASP A 40 -18.16 -13.23 -1.09
C ASP A 40 -18.89 -12.10 -1.88
N GLU A 41 -19.10 -10.93 -1.29
CA GLU A 41 -19.62 -9.73 -1.98
C GLU A 41 -18.58 -9.00 -2.83
N PHE A 42 -17.29 -9.12 -2.50
CA PHE A 42 -16.21 -8.50 -3.30
C PHE A 42 -16.11 -9.08 -4.72
N PHE A 43 -16.30 -10.39 -4.86
CA PHE A 43 -16.23 -11.09 -6.14
C PHE A 43 -17.45 -10.88 -7.04
N LYS A 44 -18.57 -10.39 -6.52
CA LYS A 44 -19.78 -10.10 -7.33
C LYS A 44 -19.63 -8.85 -8.20
N LYS A 45 -18.66 -7.98 -7.89
CA LYS A 45 -18.48 -6.67 -8.55
C LYS A 45 -17.15 -6.61 -9.30
N ASN A 46 -16.95 -7.46 -10.32
CA ASN A 46 -15.84 -7.40 -11.29
C ASN A 46 -14.47 -7.07 -10.67
N PHE A 47 -14.08 -7.85 -9.66
CA PHE A 47 -12.75 -7.76 -9.08
C PHE A 47 -11.71 -8.24 -10.10
N ASN A 48 -11.00 -7.30 -10.74
CA ASN A 48 -9.91 -7.60 -11.65
C ASN A 48 -8.59 -7.28 -10.94
N PRO A 49 -7.78 -8.29 -10.56
CA PRO A 49 -6.50 -8.10 -9.89
C PRO A 49 -5.57 -7.11 -10.60
N VAL A 50 -5.63 -7.07 -11.94
CA VAL A 50 -4.83 -6.16 -12.77
C VAL A 50 -5.23 -4.69 -12.55
N ILE A 51 -6.53 -4.43 -12.36
CA ILE A 51 -7.04 -3.08 -12.10
C ILE A 51 -6.59 -2.62 -10.71
N ILE A 52 -6.68 -3.49 -9.69
CA ILE A 52 -6.24 -3.19 -8.33
C ILE A 52 -4.73 -2.96 -8.28
N ASP A 53 -3.94 -3.82 -8.93
CA ASP A 53 -2.49 -3.66 -9.08
C ASP A 53 -2.14 -2.28 -9.66
N THR A 54 -2.77 -1.90 -10.76
CA THR A 54 -2.54 -0.61 -11.43
C THR A 54 -2.89 0.55 -10.51
N ILE A 55 -4.06 0.50 -9.86
CA ILE A 55 -4.54 1.55 -8.97
C ILE A 55 -3.62 1.74 -7.77
N LEU A 56 -3.19 0.65 -7.13
CA LEU A 56 -2.31 0.70 -5.95
C LEU A 56 -0.93 1.24 -6.32
N LYS A 57 -0.35 0.80 -7.45
CA LYS A 57 0.91 1.34 -7.98
C LYS A 57 0.81 2.83 -8.25
N SER A 58 -0.21 3.25 -9.01
CA SER A 58 -0.45 4.67 -9.30
C SER A 58 -0.63 5.48 -8.01
N THR A 59 -1.35 4.96 -7.03
CA THR A 59 -1.56 5.67 -5.75
C THR A 59 -0.25 5.94 -5.03
N ILE A 60 0.67 4.96 -5.01
CA ILE A 60 2.00 5.11 -4.39
C ILE A 60 2.85 6.08 -5.20
N ILE A 61 2.96 5.88 -6.51
CA ILE A 61 3.78 6.71 -7.42
C ILE A 61 3.31 8.17 -7.41
N ASP A 62 2.00 8.40 -7.43
CA ASP A 62 1.41 9.73 -7.45
C ASP A 62 1.40 10.40 -6.07
N THR A 63 1.94 9.76 -5.02
CA THR A 63 2.05 10.38 -3.70
C THR A 63 3.18 11.42 -3.73
N PRO A 64 2.90 12.69 -3.40
CA PRO A 64 3.92 13.73 -3.36
C PRO A 64 5.11 13.33 -2.46
N GLY A 65 6.32 13.46 -3.02
CA GLY A 65 7.56 13.09 -2.34
C GLY A 65 8.09 11.71 -2.71
N VAL A 66 7.28 10.86 -3.37
CA VAL A 66 7.75 9.62 -3.98
C VAL A 66 8.43 9.94 -5.31
N ILE A 67 9.63 9.40 -5.50
CA ILE A 67 10.42 9.51 -6.73
C ILE A 67 10.22 8.26 -7.59
N GLU A 68 10.28 7.09 -6.95
CA GLU A 68 10.28 5.81 -7.64
C GLU A 68 9.67 4.72 -6.77
N LEU A 69 8.89 3.83 -7.39
CA LEU A 69 8.45 2.57 -6.79
C LEU A 69 9.49 1.49 -7.16
N VAL A 70 10.32 1.12 -6.19
CA VAL A 70 11.49 0.24 -6.38
C VAL A 70 11.07 -1.23 -6.37
N GLU A 71 10.18 -1.59 -5.46
CA GLU A 71 9.63 -2.94 -5.33
C GLU A 71 8.13 -2.84 -5.10
N PHE A 72 7.36 -3.76 -5.68
CA PHE A 72 5.93 -3.88 -5.46
C PHE A 72 5.52 -5.34 -5.61
N ASN A 73 4.82 -5.85 -4.61
CA ASN A 73 4.22 -7.17 -4.64
C ASN A 73 2.80 -7.09 -4.07
N LEU A 74 1.87 -7.70 -4.81
CA LEU A 74 0.47 -7.80 -4.43
C LEU A 74 0.06 -9.25 -4.53
N ASP A 75 -0.10 -9.89 -3.38
CA ASP A 75 -0.52 -11.28 -3.27
C ASP A 75 -2.03 -11.35 -3.02
N PHE A 76 -2.70 -12.20 -3.80
CA PHE A 76 -4.10 -12.54 -3.64
C PHE A 76 -4.19 -14.01 -3.26
N SER A 77 -4.38 -14.28 -1.97
CA SER A 77 -4.60 -15.64 -1.51
C SER A 77 -6.09 -15.95 -1.55
N ASP A 78 -6.53 -16.73 -2.54
CA ASP A 78 -7.94 -17.15 -2.64
C ASP A 78 -8.30 -18.14 -1.51
N THR A 79 -7.34 -18.98 -1.12
CA THR A 79 -7.51 -19.96 -0.04
C THR A 79 -7.71 -19.31 1.33
N LEU A 80 -6.93 -18.25 1.63
CA LEU A 80 -7.05 -17.49 2.87
C LEU A 80 -8.04 -16.33 2.74
N ARG A 81 -8.43 -16.01 1.50
CA ARG A 81 -9.20 -14.83 1.13
C ARG A 81 -8.52 -13.54 1.61
N GLU A 82 -7.23 -13.39 1.36
CA GLU A 82 -6.43 -12.25 1.86
C GLU A 82 -5.77 -11.47 0.71
N LEU A 83 -5.69 -10.14 0.85
CA LEU A 83 -4.75 -9.30 0.10
C LEU A 83 -3.51 -9.06 0.94
N SER A 84 -2.33 -9.21 0.36
CA SER A 84 -1.10 -8.71 0.97
C SER A 84 -0.37 -7.78 0.01
N LEU A 85 -0.12 -6.54 0.45
CA LEU A 85 0.66 -5.56 -0.30
C LEU A 85 2.00 -5.33 0.42
N THR A 86 3.10 -5.59 -0.26
CA THR A 86 4.44 -5.16 0.15
C THR A 86 5.07 -4.31 -0.93
N PHE A 87 5.84 -3.29 -0.54
CA PHE A 87 6.49 -2.41 -1.50
C PHE A 87 7.69 -1.67 -0.90
N LYS A 88 8.55 -1.15 -1.78
CA LYS A 88 9.59 -0.18 -1.43
C LYS A 88 9.49 1.02 -2.35
N ALA A 89 9.58 2.22 -1.78
CA ALA A 89 9.54 3.46 -2.53
C ALA A 89 10.73 4.35 -2.16
N MET A 90 11.44 4.82 -3.18
CA MET A 90 12.43 5.88 -3.02
C MET A 90 11.71 7.22 -2.98
N CYS A 91 12.02 8.01 -1.97
CA CYS A 91 11.43 9.33 -1.72
C CYS A 91 12.53 10.39 -1.63
N ASN A 92 12.15 11.67 -1.75
CA ASN A 92 13.09 12.80 -1.66
C ASN A 92 13.94 12.78 -0.38
N ASP A 93 13.38 12.28 0.72
CA ASP A 93 13.99 12.34 2.05
C ASP A 93 14.44 10.96 2.59
N GLY A 94 14.36 9.90 1.78
CA GLY A 94 14.76 8.55 2.19
C GLY A 94 14.04 7.42 1.47
N VAL A 95 14.21 6.20 1.98
CA VAL A 95 13.53 5.01 1.46
C VAL A 95 12.42 4.60 2.42
N ILE A 96 11.23 4.40 1.87
CA ILE A 96 10.12 3.76 2.58
C ILE A 96 10.16 2.28 2.22
N ASP A 97 10.30 1.46 3.24
CA ASP A 97 10.23 0.01 3.14
C ASP A 97 8.98 -0.50 3.88
N TYR A 98 8.14 -1.23 3.13
CA TYR A 98 6.96 -1.98 3.59
C TYR A 98 7.11 -3.49 3.28
N SER A 99 8.34 -3.97 3.19
CA SER A 99 8.68 -5.36 2.86
C SER A 99 8.92 -6.22 4.09
N ASP A 100 9.06 -5.60 5.26
CA ASP A 100 8.87 -6.31 6.51
C ASP A 100 7.47 -6.87 6.46
N ILE A 101 7.38 -8.19 6.36
CA ILE A 101 6.15 -8.94 6.56
C ILE A 101 5.65 -8.50 7.93
N ILE A 102 4.74 -7.54 7.94
CA ILE A 102 3.92 -7.32 9.10
C ILE A 102 3.05 -8.58 9.09
N SER A 103 3.45 -9.57 9.89
CA SER A 103 2.54 -10.64 10.28
C SER A 103 1.43 -9.93 11.05
N LEU A 104 0.27 -9.91 10.43
CA LEU A 104 -0.96 -9.29 10.92
C LEU A 104 -1.79 -10.40 11.58
#